data_AF-A0A3B0A4C7-F1
#
_entry.id   AF-A0A3B0A4C7-F1
#
_cell.length_a   1.000
_cell.length_b   1.000
_cell.length_c   1.000
_cell.angle_alpha   90.00
_cell.angle_beta   90.00
_cell.angle_gamma   90.00
#
_symmetry.space_group_name_H-M   'P 1'
#
loop_
_entity.id
_entity.type
_entity.pdbx_description
1 polymer ?
#
loop_
_entity_poly.entity_id
_entity_poly.type
_entity_poly.pdbx_seq_one_letter_code
_entity_poly.pdbx_strand_id
1 'polypeptide(L)'
;MAWIDRSLVVPDRLVAMLFQFLALEAILGDKAEGLRSLGLALRRTMLGHLVGGGWPAPENIYYQYEKVRSAAVHGAPRSHRQQAERFGHDVIRTLNEFLTFAETHGFTKRAQVLRAPASHEEVPRVLEHLRARDTTWDDFEPRAG
;
A
#
# COMPACT_ATOMS: atom_id res chain seq x y z
N MET A 1 8.07 13.34 -7.30
CA MET A 1 6.91 13.84 -8.05
C MET A 1 6.91 13.37 -9.51
N ALA A 2 7.97 13.59 -10.31
CA ALA A 2 8.04 13.31 -11.76
C ALA A 2 7.60 11.90 -12.25
N TRP A 3 7.63 10.90 -11.38
CA TRP A 3 7.30 9.52 -11.67
C TRP A 3 5.79 9.24 -11.53
N ILE A 4 5.12 9.89 -10.58
CA ILE A 4 3.65 9.92 -10.47
C ILE A 4 3.09 10.66 -11.68
N ASP A 5 3.67 11.81 -12.03
CA ASP A 5 3.25 12.60 -13.19
C ASP A 5 3.41 11.80 -14.49
N ARG A 6 4.50 11.04 -14.65
CA ARG A 6 4.65 10.12 -15.79
C ARG A 6 3.55 9.07 -15.84
N SER A 7 3.18 8.46 -14.71
CA SER A 7 2.12 7.44 -14.67
C SER A 7 0.76 7.98 -15.11
N LEU A 8 0.47 9.26 -14.86
CA LEU A 8 -0.76 9.92 -15.27
C LEU A 8 -0.83 10.23 -16.78
N VAL A 9 0.32 10.21 -17.47
CA VAL A 9 0.46 10.55 -18.90
C VAL A 9 0.58 9.30 -19.79
N VAL A 10 0.77 8.09 -19.23
CA VAL A 10 0.86 6.86 -20.03
C VAL A 10 -0.53 6.43 -20.54
N PRO A 11 -0.74 6.28 -21.87
CA PRO A 11 -2.01 5.83 -22.42
C PRO A 11 -2.34 4.36 -22.10
N ASP A 12 -1.33 3.59 -21.66
CA ASP A 12 -1.48 2.24 -21.14
C ASP A 12 -1.74 2.24 -19.62
N ARG A 13 -2.99 1.99 -19.26
CA ARG A 13 -3.47 1.94 -17.87
C ARG A 13 -2.78 0.85 -17.04
N LEU A 14 -2.36 -0.24 -17.68
CA LEU A 14 -1.63 -1.31 -17.00
C LEU A 14 -0.25 -0.80 -16.57
N VAL A 15 0.43 -0.08 -17.47
CA VAL A 15 1.73 0.54 -17.19
C VAL A 15 1.61 1.62 -16.10
N ALA A 16 0.57 2.45 -16.14
CA ALA A 16 0.31 3.44 -15.10
C ALA A 16 0.14 2.78 -13.71
N MET A 17 -0.65 1.70 -13.63
CA MET A 17 -0.84 0.96 -12.38
C MET A 17 0.48 0.32 -11.91
N LEU A 18 1.29 -0.25 -12.81
CA LEU A 18 2.61 -0.79 -12.46
C LEU A 18 3.54 0.26 -11.85
N PHE A 19 3.57 1.48 -12.41
CA PHE A 19 4.34 2.58 -11.81
C PHE A 19 3.82 2.99 -10.43
N GLN A 20 2.51 2.99 -10.24
CA GLN A 20 1.88 3.26 -8.93
C GLN A 20 2.15 2.14 -7.92
N PHE A 21 2.28 0.88 -8.35
CA PHE A 21 2.72 -0.21 -7.46
C PHE A 21 4.17 -0.08 -7.05
N LEU A 22 5.06 0.16 -8.01
CA LEU A 22 6.46 0.46 -7.74
C LEU A 22 6.59 1.64 -6.77
N ALA A 23 5.65 2.59 -6.83
CA ALA A 23 5.54 3.68 -5.88
C ALA A 23 5.23 3.26 -4.46
N LEU A 24 4.17 2.48 -4.33
CA LEU A 24 3.75 1.99 -3.06
C LEU A 24 4.82 1.10 -2.42
N GLU A 25 5.49 0.26 -3.20
CA GLU A 25 6.64 -0.55 -2.75
C GLU A 25 7.83 0.33 -2.35
N ALA A 26 8.16 1.34 -3.14
CA ALA A 26 9.22 2.28 -2.80
C ALA A 26 8.91 3.03 -1.48
N ILE A 27 7.65 3.28 -1.16
CA ILE A 27 7.25 3.97 0.07
C ILE A 27 7.16 3.00 1.25
N LEU A 28 6.43 1.89 1.09
CA LEU A 28 6.01 0.99 2.17
C LEU A 28 6.73 -0.37 2.20
N GLY A 29 7.43 -0.75 1.13
CA GLY A 29 8.04 -2.07 1.01
C GLY A 29 9.22 -2.29 1.95
N ASP A 30 9.29 -3.49 2.52
CA ASP A 30 10.45 -3.97 3.24
C ASP A 30 11.25 -4.94 2.35
N LYS A 31 12.56 -4.70 2.21
CA LYS A 31 13.47 -5.56 1.45
C LYS A 31 13.57 -6.97 2.06
N ALA A 32 13.36 -7.11 3.36
CA ALA A 32 13.45 -8.40 4.06
C ALA A 32 12.20 -9.27 3.91
N GLU A 33 11.04 -8.68 3.59
CA GLU A 33 9.78 -9.41 3.44
C GLU A 33 9.55 -9.94 2.02
N GLY A 34 10.29 -9.43 1.03
CA GLY A 34 9.96 -9.64 -0.37
C GLY A 34 8.60 -9.02 -0.73
N LEU A 35 8.09 -9.34 -1.92
CA LEU A 35 6.81 -8.86 -2.45
C LEU A 35 5.60 -9.48 -1.71
N ARG A 36 5.52 -9.32 -0.39
CA ARG A 36 4.38 -9.75 0.42
C ARG A 36 3.38 -8.62 0.51
N SER A 37 2.45 -8.65 -0.43
CA SER A 37 1.36 -7.70 -0.59
C SER A 37 0.52 -7.53 0.70
N LEU A 38 0.48 -8.53 1.60
CA LEU A 38 -0.16 -8.41 2.93
C LEU A 38 0.60 -7.46 3.87
N GLY A 39 1.94 -7.48 3.84
CA GLY A 39 2.76 -6.54 4.61
C GLY A 39 2.60 -5.10 4.14
N LEU A 40 2.46 -4.89 2.82
CA LEU A 40 2.13 -3.57 2.26
C LEU A 40 0.74 -3.12 2.68
N ALA A 41 -0.24 -4.03 2.63
CA ALA A 41 -1.62 -3.79 3.03
C ALA A 41 -1.74 -3.42 4.52
N LEU A 42 -1.03 -4.11 5.41
CA LEU A 42 -0.99 -3.76 6.83
C LEU A 42 -0.40 -2.35 7.02
N ARG A 43 0.78 -2.06 6.45
CA ARG A 43 1.44 -0.76 6.61
C ARG A 43 0.61 0.40 6.07
N ARG A 44 -0.07 0.19 4.94
CA ARG A 44 -1.05 1.15 4.40
C ARG A 44 -2.16 1.44 5.41
N THR A 45 -2.75 0.38 5.98
CA THR A 45 -3.89 0.49 6.90
C THR A 45 -3.47 1.16 8.19
N MET A 46 -2.31 0.79 8.73
CA MET A 46 -1.71 1.44 9.89
C MET A 46 -1.49 2.93 9.65
N LEU A 47 -0.90 3.33 8.53
CA LEU A 47 -0.66 4.76 8.23
C LEU A 47 -1.95 5.55 8.13
N GLY A 48 -2.97 5.01 7.46
CA GLY A 48 -4.27 5.66 7.38
C GLY A 48 -4.97 5.80 8.74
N HIS A 49 -4.83 4.78 9.60
CA HIS A 49 -5.37 4.80 10.95
C HIS A 49 -4.66 5.83 11.83
N LEU A 50 -3.33 5.82 11.81
CA LEU A 50 -2.51 6.68 12.67
C LEU A 50 -2.57 8.17 12.26
N VAL A 51 -2.78 8.48 10.97
CA VAL A 51 -2.82 9.86 10.48
C VAL A 51 -4.24 10.39 10.35
N GLY A 52 -5.15 9.58 9.79
CA GLY A 52 -6.51 10.01 9.44
C GLY A 52 -7.60 9.47 10.37
N GLY A 53 -7.27 8.59 11.33
CA GLY A 53 -8.23 7.91 12.19
C GLY A 53 -9.15 6.91 11.46
N GLY A 54 -8.85 6.61 10.20
CA GLY A 54 -9.66 5.77 9.33
C GLY A 54 -9.00 4.44 9.00
N TRP A 55 -9.80 3.47 8.56
CA TRP A 55 -9.35 2.14 8.17
C TRP A 55 -9.41 1.99 6.63
N PRO A 56 -8.44 2.54 5.87
CA PRO A 56 -8.47 2.43 4.42
C PRO A 56 -8.39 0.96 4.03
N ALA A 57 -9.34 0.51 3.21
CA ALA A 57 -9.48 -0.88 2.77
C ALA A 57 -8.28 -1.35 1.96
N PRO A 58 -7.33 -2.12 2.55
CA PRO A 58 -6.11 -2.47 1.85
C PRO A 58 -6.28 -3.69 0.94
N GLU A 59 -7.42 -4.39 1.01
CA GLU A 59 -7.81 -5.41 0.02
C GLU A 59 -7.76 -4.87 -1.41
N ASN A 60 -8.01 -3.56 -1.62
CA ASN A 60 -7.82 -2.92 -2.92
C ASN A 60 -6.35 -2.84 -3.36
N ILE A 61 -5.39 -2.89 -2.45
CA ILE A 61 -3.97 -2.84 -2.79
C ILE A 61 -3.47 -4.24 -3.09
N TYR A 62 -3.72 -5.22 -2.21
CA TYR A 62 -3.29 -6.60 -2.41
C TYR A 62 -3.93 -7.24 -3.65
N TYR A 63 -5.25 -7.11 -3.78
CA TYR A 63 -5.99 -7.74 -4.87
C TYR A 63 -5.66 -7.10 -6.22
N GLN A 64 -5.47 -5.78 -6.26
CA GLN A 64 -5.02 -5.11 -7.49
C GLN A 64 -3.56 -5.42 -7.80
N TYR A 65 -2.71 -5.60 -6.79
CA TYR A 65 -1.32 -5.98 -6.97
C TYR A 65 -1.19 -7.33 -7.68
N GLU A 66 -1.84 -8.37 -7.17
CA GLU A 66 -1.82 -9.70 -7.78
C GLU A 66 -2.44 -9.69 -9.19
N LYS A 67 -3.53 -8.94 -9.38
CA LYS A 67 -4.18 -8.80 -10.68
C LYS A 67 -3.34 -8.05 -11.71
N VAL A 68 -2.72 -6.93 -11.33
CA VAL A 68 -1.90 -6.11 -12.23
C VAL A 68 -0.62 -6.85 -12.58
N ARG A 69 0.00 -7.53 -11.62
CA ARG A 69 1.17 -8.38 -11.87
C ARG A 69 0.83 -9.54 -12.80
N SER A 70 -0.27 -10.25 -12.52
CA SER A 70 -0.75 -11.33 -13.39
C SER A 70 -1.11 -10.83 -14.80
N ALA A 71 -1.80 -9.70 -14.92
CA ALA A 71 -2.15 -9.08 -16.20
C ALA A 71 -0.91 -8.61 -16.99
N ALA A 72 0.11 -8.07 -16.32
CA ALA A 72 1.37 -7.67 -16.93
C ALA A 72 2.20 -8.86 -17.44
N VAL A 73 2.12 -10.02 -16.78
CA VAL A 73 2.86 -11.22 -17.14
C VAL A 73 2.11 -12.09 -18.17
N HIS A 74 0.78 -12.16 -18.09
CA HIS A 74 -0.04 -13.12 -18.85
C HIS A 74 -1.03 -12.48 -19.84
N GLY A 75 -1.17 -11.14 -19.86
CA GLY A 75 -1.91 -10.44 -20.93
C GLY A 75 -3.45 -10.44 -20.85
N ALA A 76 -4.07 -10.53 -19.66
CA ALA A 76 -5.54 -10.45 -19.48
C ALA A 76 -5.97 -9.97 -18.07
N PRO A 77 -7.20 -9.45 -17.83
CA PRO A 77 -8.03 -8.53 -18.61
C PRO A 77 -7.75 -7.05 -18.24
N ARG A 78 -8.27 -6.10 -19.05
CA ARG A 78 -8.15 -4.64 -18.84
C ARG A 78 -8.62 -4.25 -17.43
N SER A 79 -7.76 -3.63 -16.63
CA SER A 79 -8.22 -2.94 -15.43
C SER A 79 -9.28 -1.90 -15.81
N HIS A 80 -10.42 -1.92 -15.11
CA HIS A 80 -11.46 -0.91 -15.31
C HIS A 80 -10.86 0.46 -14.96
N ARG A 81 -11.06 1.46 -15.82
CA ARG A 81 -10.53 2.84 -15.62
C ARG A 81 -10.75 3.36 -14.19
N GLN A 82 -11.94 3.12 -13.66
CA GLN A 82 -12.32 3.52 -12.31
C GLN A 82 -11.47 2.84 -11.21
N GLN A 83 -11.02 1.60 -11.41
CA GLN A 83 -10.14 0.91 -10.46
C GLN A 83 -8.73 1.49 -10.49
N ALA A 84 -8.19 1.78 -11.69
CA ALA A 84 -6.89 2.43 -11.85
C ALA A 84 -6.87 3.85 -11.24
N GLU A 85 -7.92 4.63 -11.45
CA GLU A 85 -8.07 5.97 -10.86
C GLU A 85 -8.15 5.89 -9.33
N ARG A 86 -8.98 5.00 -8.78
CA ARG A 86 -9.07 4.78 -7.32
C ARG A 86 -7.73 4.36 -6.72
N PHE A 87 -7.00 3.47 -7.39
CA PHE A 87 -5.70 3.03 -6.95
C PHE A 87 -4.67 4.18 -6.96
N GLY A 88 -4.62 4.97 -8.03
CA GLY A 88 -3.76 6.16 -8.11
C GLY A 88 -4.06 7.18 -7.00
N HIS A 89 -5.34 7.44 -6.71
CA HIS A 89 -5.73 8.29 -5.59
C HIS A 89 -5.26 7.73 -4.23
N ASP A 90 -5.30 6.42 -4.05
CA ASP A 90 -4.85 5.82 -2.80
C ASP A 90 -3.32 5.83 -2.65
N VAL A 91 -2.56 5.69 -3.74
CA VAL A 91 -1.11 5.86 -3.73
C VAL A 91 -0.73 7.29 -3.34
N ILE A 92 -1.39 8.31 -3.90
CA ILE A 92 -1.16 9.71 -3.53
C ILE A 92 -1.53 9.95 -2.06
N ARG A 93 -2.66 9.41 -1.60
CA ARG A 93 -3.07 9.50 -0.20
C ARG A 93 -2.03 8.87 0.72
N THR A 94 -1.55 7.68 0.38
CA THR A 94 -0.51 6.97 1.13
C THR A 94 0.77 7.80 1.24
N LEU A 95 1.20 8.44 0.16
CA LEU A 95 2.38 9.30 0.17
C LEU A 95 2.19 10.48 1.13
N ASN A 96 1.02 11.13 1.11
CA ASN A 96 0.72 12.23 2.01
C ASN A 96 0.70 11.77 3.47
N GLU A 97 0.02 10.67 3.78
CA GLU A 97 -0.01 10.10 5.13
C GLU A 97 1.39 9.70 5.61
N PHE A 98 2.21 9.11 4.73
CA PHE A 98 3.60 8.79 5.03
C PHE A 98 4.41 10.04 5.42
N LEU A 99 4.29 11.12 4.64
CA LEU A 99 5.00 12.38 4.91
C LEU A 99 4.51 13.04 6.20
N THR A 100 3.19 13.12 6.39
CA THR A 100 2.57 13.66 7.60
C THR A 100 2.98 12.87 8.84
N PHE A 101 2.99 11.54 8.76
CA PHE A 101 3.44 10.70 9.88
C PHE A 101 4.92 10.92 10.20
N ALA A 102 5.77 11.02 9.18
CA ALA A 102 7.19 11.30 9.34
C ALA A 102 7.44 12.67 10.00
N GLU A 103 6.77 13.71 9.53
CA GLU A 103 6.87 15.08 10.06
C GLU A 103 6.40 15.14 11.52
N THR A 104 5.25 14.53 11.82
CA THR A 104 4.66 14.54 13.18
C THR A 104 5.57 13.88 14.22
N HIS A 105 6.32 12.86 13.81
CA HIS A 105 7.20 12.10 14.69
C HIS A 105 8.69 12.48 14.57
N GLY A 106 9.02 13.50 13.77
CA GLY A 106 10.40 13.93 13.54
C GLY A 106 11.28 12.88 12.86
N PHE A 107 10.70 11.97 12.07
CA PHE A 107 11.44 10.93 11.37
C PHE A 107 12.15 11.49 10.14
N THR A 108 13.44 11.17 10.02
CA THR A 108 14.29 11.61 8.89
C THR A 108 14.64 10.45 7.96
N LYS A 109 14.40 9.21 8.38
CA LYS A 109 14.69 8.00 7.62
C LYS A 109 13.41 7.22 7.37
N ARG A 110 13.22 6.77 6.13
CA ARG A 110 12.13 5.86 5.73
C ARG A 110 11.97 4.67 6.67
N ALA A 111 13.07 4.05 7.09
CA ALA A 111 13.02 2.90 8.00
C ALA A 111 12.31 3.21 9.34
N GLN A 112 12.41 4.45 9.84
CA GLN A 112 11.71 4.86 11.06
C GLN A 112 10.20 4.93 10.82
N VAL A 113 9.79 5.50 9.68
CA VAL A 113 8.39 5.59 9.25
C VAL A 113 7.76 4.21 9.02
N LEU A 114 8.55 3.20 8.64
CA LEU A 114 8.07 1.83 8.45
C LEU A 114 8.02 1.01 9.74
N ARG A 115 9.00 1.18 10.63
CA ARG A 115 9.07 0.44 11.89
C ARG A 115 8.04 0.92 12.90
N ALA A 116 7.85 2.22 13.03
CA ALA A 116 6.97 2.79 14.05
C ALA A 116 5.52 2.28 13.93
N PRO A 117 4.89 2.23 12.74
CA PRO A 117 3.56 1.64 12.59
C PRO A 117 3.55 0.12 12.80
N ALA A 118 4.62 -0.60 12.41
CA ALA A 118 4.70 -2.05 12.56
C ALA A 118 4.79 -2.52 14.03
N SER A 119 5.31 -1.66 14.91
CA SER A 119 5.43 -1.93 16.36
C SER A 119 4.41 -1.17 17.20
N HIS A 120 3.38 -0.56 16.57
CA HIS A 120 2.38 0.24 17.28
C HIS A 120 1.42 -0.67 18.07
N GLU A 121 0.96 -0.19 19.23
CA GLU A 121 0.00 -0.91 20.08
C GLU A 121 -1.37 -1.16 19.42
N GLU A 122 -1.67 -0.45 18.33
CA GLU A 122 -2.92 -0.57 17.58
C GLU A 122 -2.87 -1.71 16.55
N VAL A 123 -1.69 -2.30 16.29
CA VAL A 123 -1.52 -3.39 15.31
C VAL A 123 -2.53 -4.53 15.53
N PRO A 124 -2.78 -5.04 16.76
CA PRO A 124 -3.78 -6.08 16.98
C PRO A 124 -5.19 -5.67 16.54
N ARG A 125 -5.58 -4.41 16.81
CA ARG A 125 -6.89 -3.86 16.42
C ARG A 125 -7.02 -3.73 14.91
N VAL A 126 -5.94 -3.34 14.25
CA VAL A 126 -5.87 -3.27 12.78
C VAL A 126 -6.01 -4.66 12.17
N LEU A 127 -5.31 -5.66 12.72
CA LEU A 127 -5.41 -7.04 12.25
C LEU A 127 -6.79 -7.63 12.47
N GLU A 128 -7.43 -7.36 13.61
CA GLU A 128 -8.83 -7.75 13.85
C GLU A 128 -9.75 -7.18 12.78
N HIS A 129 -9.60 -5.90 12.46
CA HIS A 129 -10.36 -5.24 11.39
C HIS A 129 -10.15 -5.92 10.03
N LEU A 130 -8.92 -6.31 9.71
CA LEU A 130 -8.57 -6.94 8.44
C LEU A 130 -9.08 -8.39 8.34
N ARG A 131 -8.97 -9.16 9.42
CA ARG A 131 -9.51 -10.53 9.52
C ARG A 131 -11.03 -10.57 9.43
N ALA A 132 -11.72 -9.56 9.98
CA ALA A 132 -13.16 -9.44 9.84
C ALA A 132 -13.62 -9.23 8.39
N ARG A 133 -12.72 -8.85 7.49
CA ARG A 133 -13.02 -8.58 6.07
C ARG A 133 -12.63 -9.73 5.13
N ASP A 134 -11.52 -10.42 5.40
CA ASP A 134 -10.98 -11.46 4.52
C ASP A 134 -10.20 -12.49 5.32
N THR A 135 -10.51 -13.78 5.13
CA THR A 135 -9.87 -14.92 5.80
C THR A 135 -8.40 -15.09 5.41
N THR A 136 -7.94 -14.44 4.33
CA THR A 136 -6.52 -14.42 3.93
C THR A 136 -5.59 -13.84 5.02
N TRP A 137 -6.13 -13.12 6.00
CA TRP A 137 -5.41 -12.55 7.14
C TRP A 137 -5.31 -13.46 8.37
N ASP A 138 -5.97 -14.61 8.36
CA ASP A 138 -6.03 -15.50 9.54
C ASP A 138 -4.64 -16.05 9.88
N ASP A 139 -3.88 -16.45 8.87
CA ASP A 139 -2.51 -16.98 9.00
C ASP A 139 -1.42 -15.90 8.91
N PHE A 140 -1.81 -14.62 8.78
CA PHE A 140 -0.85 -13.53 8.66
C PHE A 140 -0.30 -13.09 10.02
N GLU A 141 1.01 -13.22 10.19
CA GLU A 141 1.76 -12.68 11.31
C GLU A 141 2.61 -11.47 10.87
N PRO A 142 2.45 -10.29 11.50
CA PRO A 142 3.32 -9.15 11.24
C PRO A 142 4.74 -9.48 11.63
N ARG A 143 5.70 -9.23 10.74
CA ARG A 143 7.11 -9.24 11.12
C ARG A 143 7.50 -7.87 11.66
N ALA A 144 8.19 -7.86 12.79
CA ALA A 144 8.91 -6.66 13.21
C ALA A 144 10.10 -6.46 12.24
N GLY A 145 10.10 -5.33 11.52
CA GLY A 145 11.22 -4.92 10.64
C GLY A 145 12.32 -4.15 11.35
#